data_AF-A0A7S1W3N3-F1
#
_entry.id   AF-A0A7S1W3N3-F1
#
_cell.length_a   1.000
_cell.length_b   1.000
_cell.length_c   1.000
_cell.angle_alpha   90.00
_cell.angle_beta   90.00
_cell.angle_gamma   90.00
#
_symmetry.space_group_name_H-M   'P 1'
#
loop_
_entity.id
_entity.type
_entity.pdbx_description
1 polymer ?
#
loop_
_entity_poly.entity_id
_entity_poly.type
_entity_poly.pdbx_seq_one_letter_code
_entity_poly.pdbx_strand_id
1 'polypeptide(L)'
;MASATTQVVLQHSPTLTRVETHRVIAVLEKAVERLHLLAMLDEQGPKTASGVPSGTAMSTLAGGDDNGRGVGGILEEQKHLEARYEELIRITQKQRHNPMDPQLDAACFSHVRDHEEEARLEELRDVSRRLKEQSRLLCRQLKDNPNDAENWQKIVSERAELGVLLSACVRELQKSSQLNDVADMASQGAHQLGNYEEFAKKVLEEQVASQWAEELVKREKETNQNVKQLQNEVKQERALKEEELEKRHKVIAELKTELRVLKQGVKERMERLRAETEAATEAQKRAALDVQRVLNDRLRHLERMVHNEEAVTSDMKAHIEHKLHDIDEETAVWTEKNTEAQRRMDTDKHNKQQERNELAARLSEKLNAREAEQYNQKARDSDHAHKKKMRDDSEHLANEKYRGATKLQAAIKGFFTRAALVTLKKKFGKKKK
;
A
#
# COMPACT_ATOMS: atom_id res chain seq x y z
N MET A 1 -10.24 -11.50 -69.80
CA MET A 1 -9.05 -11.40 -70.67
C MET A 1 -9.55 -11.57 -72.09
N ALA A 2 -9.42 -10.52 -72.90
CA ALA A 2 -9.84 -10.57 -74.29
C ALA A 2 -8.97 -11.59 -75.02
N SER A 3 -9.59 -12.59 -75.63
CA SER A 3 -8.93 -13.51 -76.56
C SER A 3 -8.50 -12.68 -77.76
N ALA A 4 -7.29 -12.14 -77.73
CA ALA A 4 -6.66 -11.56 -78.90
C ALA A 4 -6.43 -12.72 -79.87
N THR A 5 -7.36 -12.90 -80.81
CA THR A 5 -7.17 -13.81 -81.94
C THR A 5 -6.06 -13.20 -82.80
N THR A 6 -4.82 -13.49 -82.45
CA THR A 6 -3.64 -13.08 -83.22
C THR A 6 -3.82 -13.69 -84.60
N GLN A 7 -4.16 -12.87 -85.60
CA GLN A 7 -4.18 -13.32 -86.98
C GLN A 7 -2.74 -13.69 -87.36
N VAL A 8 -2.50 -14.98 -87.45
CA VAL A 8 -1.25 -15.54 -87.93
C VAL A 8 -1.15 -15.25 -89.43
N VAL A 9 -0.26 -14.34 -89.80
CA VAL A 9 0.00 -13.97 -91.21
C VAL A 9 1.19 -14.79 -91.71
N LEU A 10 0.96 -15.57 -92.77
CA LEU A 10 2.03 -16.31 -93.44
C LEU A 10 2.94 -15.33 -94.20
N GLN A 11 4.23 -15.34 -93.89
CA GLN A 11 5.22 -14.46 -94.53
C GLN A 11 5.69 -14.97 -95.91
N HIS A 12 5.41 -16.22 -96.24
CA HIS A 12 5.82 -16.87 -97.50
C HIS A 12 4.61 -17.53 -98.17
N SER A 13 4.59 -17.53 -99.51
CA SER A 13 3.56 -18.22 -100.28
C SER A 13 3.70 -19.75 -100.07
N PRO A 14 2.70 -20.44 -99.50
CA PRO A 14 2.75 -21.87 -99.22
C PRO A 14 2.45 -22.68 -100.48
N THR A 15 3.20 -22.41 -101.55
CA THR A 15 3.01 -23.04 -102.86
C THR A 15 4.22 -23.87 -103.26
N LEU A 16 3.98 -25.03 -103.88
CA LEU A 16 5.00 -25.95 -104.38
C LEU A 16 4.76 -26.22 -105.86
N THR A 17 5.82 -26.38 -106.64
CA THR A 17 5.67 -26.83 -108.05
C THR A 17 5.14 -28.27 -108.10
N ARG A 18 4.49 -28.67 -109.20
CA ARG A 18 3.97 -30.04 -109.37
C ARG A 18 4.96 -31.14 -109.00
N VAL A 19 6.21 -31.03 -109.47
CA VAL A 19 7.25 -32.05 -109.21
C VAL A 19 7.64 -32.08 -107.74
N GLU A 20 7.70 -30.92 -107.09
CA GLU A 20 7.96 -30.81 -105.65
C GLU A 20 6.78 -31.37 -104.83
N THR A 21 5.54 -31.04 -105.19
CA THR A 21 4.33 -31.56 -104.54
C THR A 21 4.30 -33.08 -104.54
N HIS A 22 4.55 -33.74 -105.68
CA HIS A 22 4.59 -35.20 -105.76
C HIS A 22 5.73 -35.81 -104.92
N ARG A 23 6.90 -35.17 -104.90
CA ARG A 23 8.02 -35.61 -104.06
C ARG A 23 7.71 -35.47 -102.57
N VAL A 24 7.12 -34.34 -102.16
CA VAL A 24 6.74 -34.06 -100.77
C VAL A 24 5.66 -35.03 -100.32
N ILE A 25 4.62 -35.27 -101.13
CA ILE A 25 3.58 -36.28 -100.85
C ILE A 25 4.22 -37.65 -100.62
N ALA A 26 5.09 -38.12 -101.53
CA ALA A 26 5.73 -39.44 -101.39
C ALA A 26 6.59 -39.56 -100.12
N VAL A 27 7.27 -38.48 -99.72
CA VAL A 27 8.07 -38.45 -98.48
C VAL A 27 7.16 -38.44 -97.25
N LEU A 28 6.09 -37.66 -97.26
CA LEU A 28 5.14 -37.56 -96.15
C LEU A 28 4.31 -38.83 -95.97
N GLU A 29 3.86 -39.46 -97.05
CA GLU A 29 3.18 -40.77 -97.01
C GLU A 29 4.08 -41.83 -96.39
N LYS A 30 5.34 -41.90 -96.82
CA LYS A 30 6.34 -42.79 -96.22
C LYS A 30 6.60 -42.48 -94.74
N ALA A 31 6.55 -41.22 -94.34
CA ALA A 31 6.68 -40.82 -92.94
C ALA A 31 5.46 -41.23 -92.11
N VAL A 32 4.25 -41.05 -92.63
CA VAL A 32 2.99 -41.49 -92.00
C VAL A 32 2.96 -43.02 -91.86
N GLU A 33 3.34 -43.76 -92.90
CA GLU A 33 3.45 -45.23 -92.86
C GLU A 33 4.42 -45.68 -91.76
N ARG A 34 5.58 -45.03 -91.66
CA ARG A 34 6.56 -45.31 -90.60
C ARG A 34 6.03 -44.99 -89.22
N LEU A 35 5.33 -43.87 -89.04
CA LEU A 35 4.68 -43.52 -87.77
C LEU A 35 3.60 -44.54 -87.39
N HIS A 36 2.84 -45.03 -88.36
CA HIS A 36 1.84 -46.06 -88.15
C HIS A 36 2.48 -47.41 -87.76
N LEU A 37 3.56 -47.81 -88.44
CA LEU A 37 4.34 -48.99 -88.06
C LEU A 37 4.92 -48.86 -86.64
N LEU A 38 5.41 -47.67 -86.27
CA LEU A 38 5.88 -47.42 -84.92
C LEU A 38 4.73 -47.51 -83.90
N ALA A 39 3.54 -46.99 -84.20
CA ALA A 39 2.37 -47.13 -83.35
C ALA A 39 1.95 -48.60 -83.17
N MET A 40 2.02 -49.42 -84.23
CA MET A 40 1.76 -50.86 -84.14
C MET A 40 2.82 -51.61 -83.32
N LEU A 41 4.06 -51.12 -83.30
CA LEU A 41 5.12 -51.65 -82.43
C LEU A 41 4.93 -51.19 -80.97
N ASP A 42 4.40 -49.98 -80.76
CA ASP A 42 4.10 -49.45 -79.43
C ASP A 42 2.95 -50.22 -78.74
N GLU A 43 2.03 -50.86 -79.49
CA GLU A 43 1.04 -51.81 -78.94
C GLU A 43 1.68 -53.09 -78.31
N GLN A 44 2.98 -53.33 -78.56
CA GLN A 44 3.79 -54.35 -77.88
C GLN A 44 4.57 -53.80 -76.67
N GLY A 45 4.45 -52.50 -76.37
CA GLY A 45 4.86 -51.94 -75.10
C GLY A 45 4.16 -52.65 -73.93
N PRO A 46 4.65 -52.50 -72.68
CA PRO A 46 4.12 -53.24 -71.54
C PRO A 46 2.63 -52.93 -71.41
N LYS A 47 1.79 -53.89 -71.82
CA LYS A 47 0.34 -53.83 -71.69
C LYS A 47 0.05 -53.58 -70.22
N THR A 48 -0.33 -52.36 -69.90
CA THR A 48 -0.92 -52.04 -68.61
C THR A 48 -2.14 -52.94 -68.51
N ALA A 49 -2.16 -53.82 -67.50
CA ALA A 49 -3.37 -54.54 -67.16
C ALA A 49 -4.43 -53.47 -66.90
N SER A 50 -5.43 -53.47 -67.77
CA SER A 50 -6.58 -52.59 -67.75
C SER A 50 -7.22 -52.51 -66.37
N GLY A 51 -7.45 -51.30 -65.86
CA GLY A 51 -8.53 -51.04 -64.93
C GLY A 51 -8.15 -50.43 -63.57
N VAL A 52 -7.52 -49.26 -63.55
CA VAL A 52 -7.73 -48.32 -62.43
C VAL A 52 -7.86 -46.90 -63.03
N PRO A 53 -9.00 -46.21 -62.81
CA PRO A 53 -9.16 -44.86 -63.30
C PRO A 53 -8.24 -43.91 -62.52
N SER A 54 -7.52 -43.08 -63.29
CA SER A 54 -6.81 -41.91 -62.79
C SER A 54 -7.75 -41.06 -61.95
N GLY A 55 -7.43 -40.97 -60.67
CA GLY A 55 -8.16 -40.22 -59.66
C GLY A 55 -7.18 -39.78 -58.60
N THR A 56 -6.67 -38.56 -58.78
CA THR A 56 -6.08 -37.67 -57.79
C THR A 56 -6.32 -38.12 -56.34
N ALA A 57 -5.33 -38.78 -55.74
CA ALA A 57 -5.28 -38.96 -54.30
C ALA A 57 -3.82 -39.03 -53.86
N MET A 58 -3.47 -38.06 -53.01
CA MET A 58 -2.30 -37.98 -52.16
C MET A 58 -1.53 -39.30 -51.97
N SER A 59 -0.34 -39.38 -52.55
CA SER A 59 0.69 -40.32 -52.10
C SER A 59 1.44 -39.72 -50.89
N THR A 60 0.70 -39.58 -49.79
CA THR A 60 1.26 -39.49 -48.44
C THR A 60 0.65 -40.64 -47.66
N LEU A 61 1.51 -41.50 -47.11
CA LEU A 61 1.20 -42.59 -46.17
C LEU A 61 0.80 -43.96 -46.78
N ALA A 62 1.81 -44.64 -47.33
CA ALA A 62 2.09 -46.05 -47.07
C ALA A 62 3.59 -46.24 -47.38
N GLY A 63 4.51 -46.30 -46.41
CA GLY A 63 4.43 -47.11 -45.21
C GLY A 63 4.82 -48.56 -45.54
N GLY A 64 5.97 -48.74 -46.19
CA GLY A 64 6.58 -50.02 -46.47
C GLY A 64 8.03 -49.80 -46.84
N ASP A 65 8.91 -49.97 -45.86
CA ASP A 65 10.36 -49.98 -46.02
C ASP A 65 10.77 -50.88 -47.19
N ASP A 66 11.14 -50.30 -48.33
CA ASP A 66 12.10 -50.93 -49.22
C ASP A 66 12.80 -49.88 -50.09
N ASN A 67 13.97 -49.46 -49.62
CA ASN A 67 15.03 -48.73 -50.31
C ASN A 67 14.60 -47.71 -51.38
N GLY A 68 14.54 -46.44 -50.98
CA GLY A 68 14.57 -45.25 -51.85
C GLY A 68 15.87 -45.06 -52.66
N ARG A 69 16.54 -46.16 -53.04
CA ARG A 69 17.56 -46.15 -54.09
C ARG A 69 16.81 -46.15 -55.41
N GLY A 70 16.79 -45.01 -56.10
CA GLY A 70 16.34 -44.98 -57.50
C GLY A 70 17.15 -45.97 -58.35
N VAL A 71 16.72 -46.23 -59.58
CA VAL A 71 17.36 -47.16 -60.52
C VAL A 71 18.89 -47.05 -60.54
N GLY A 72 19.46 -45.84 -60.40
CA GLY A 72 20.90 -45.61 -60.28
C GLY A 72 21.56 -46.29 -59.07
N GLY A 73 20.94 -46.25 -57.88
CA GLY A 73 21.47 -46.91 -56.69
C GLY A 73 21.36 -48.44 -56.75
N ILE A 74 20.36 -48.97 -57.46
CA ILE A 74 20.24 -50.41 -57.76
C ILE A 74 21.35 -50.85 -58.72
N LEU A 75 21.65 -50.06 -59.76
CA LEU A 75 22.72 -50.35 -60.71
C LEU A 75 24.11 -50.32 -60.07
N GLU A 76 24.38 -49.35 -59.17
CA GLU A 76 25.64 -49.29 -58.42
C GLU A 76 25.81 -50.50 -57.49
N GLU A 77 24.73 -50.91 -56.81
CA GLU A 77 24.73 -52.08 -55.94
C GLU A 77 24.89 -53.38 -56.75
N GLN A 78 24.24 -53.50 -57.91
CA GLN A 78 24.42 -54.62 -58.83
C GLN A 78 25.87 -54.72 -59.30
N LYS A 79 26.49 -53.60 -59.72
CA LYS A 79 27.91 -53.56 -60.14
C LYS A 79 28.85 -53.96 -59.00
N HIS A 80 28.54 -53.54 -57.77
CA HIS A 80 29.32 -53.93 -56.60
C HIS A 80 29.19 -55.43 -56.30
N LEU A 81 27.98 -55.99 -56.38
CA LEU A 81 27.73 -57.42 -56.21
C LEU A 81 28.39 -58.26 -57.30
N GLU A 82 28.38 -57.79 -58.56
CA GLU A 82 29.08 -58.44 -59.68
C GLU A 82 30.59 -58.48 -59.45
N ALA A 83 31.20 -57.36 -59.04
CA ALA A 83 32.61 -57.31 -58.70
C ALA A 83 32.98 -58.23 -57.53
N ARG A 84 32.13 -58.28 -56.48
CA ARG A 84 32.33 -59.18 -55.34
C ARG A 84 32.15 -60.65 -55.73
N TYR A 85 31.18 -60.95 -56.58
CA TYR A 85 30.94 -62.29 -57.11
C TYR A 85 32.11 -62.79 -57.96
N GLU A 86 32.63 -61.95 -58.85
CA GLU A 86 33.83 -62.26 -59.66
C GLU A 86 35.05 -62.53 -58.78
N GLU A 87 35.27 -61.72 -57.73
CA GLU A 87 36.40 -61.91 -56.83
C GLU A 87 36.29 -63.21 -56.03
N LEU A 88 35.10 -63.53 -55.51
CA LEU A 88 34.85 -64.80 -54.82
C LEU A 88 35.03 -66.00 -55.75
N ILE A 89 34.64 -65.90 -57.03
CA ILE A 89 34.92 -66.94 -58.03
C ILE A 89 36.42 -67.08 -58.28
N ARG A 90 37.17 -65.98 -58.41
CA ARG A 90 38.63 -66.05 -58.63
C ARG A 90 39.35 -66.70 -57.45
N ILE A 91 38.96 -66.38 -56.23
CA ILE A 91 39.54 -66.96 -55.01
C ILE A 91 39.22 -68.46 -54.92
N THR A 92 37.97 -68.84 -55.15
CA THR A 92 37.53 -70.25 -55.11
C THR A 92 38.09 -71.09 -56.27
N GLN A 93 38.32 -70.50 -57.45
CA GLN A 93 38.99 -71.18 -58.57
C GLN A 93 40.50 -71.32 -58.34
N LYS A 94 41.19 -70.33 -57.75
CA LYS A 94 42.63 -70.42 -57.43
C LYS A 94 42.96 -71.51 -56.41
N GLN A 95 42.01 -71.91 -55.56
CA GLN A 95 42.17 -73.04 -54.64
C GLN A 95 42.03 -74.42 -55.33
N ARG A 96 41.54 -74.49 -56.57
CA ARG A 96 41.58 -75.75 -57.35
C ARG A 96 42.99 -75.98 -57.91
N HIS A 97 43.83 -76.55 -57.05
CA HIS A 97 44.96 -77.44 -57.28
C HIS A 97 45.87 -77.21 -58.50
N ASN A 98 47.14 -76.92 -58.19
CA ASN A 98 48.28 -77.15 -59.06
C ASN A 98 48.45 -78.69 -59.24
N PRO A 99 48.50 -79.24 -60.47
CA PRO A 99 48.54 -80.70 -60.72
C PRO A 99 49.84 -81.41 -60.28
N MET A 100 50.75 -80.70 -59.60
CA MET A 100 52.06 -81.19 -59.15
C MET A 100 52.20 -81.20 -57.62
N ASP A 101 51.18 -80.79 -56.86
CA ASP A 101 51.23 -80.91 -55.40
C ASP A 101 51.02 -82.38 -54.97
N PRO A 102 51.83 -82.93 -54.05
CA PRO A 102 51.67 -84.29 -53.56
C PRO A 102 50.29 -84.45 -52.93
N GLN A 103 49.52 -85.45 -53.39
CA GLN A 103 48.20 -85.78 -52.85
C GLN A 103 48.34 -86.21 -51.38
N LEU A 104 48.13 -85.27 -50.46
CA LEU A 104 47.85 -85.58 -49.07
C LEU A 104 46.46 -86.20 -49.01
N ASP A 105 46.37 -87.39 -48.42
CA ASP A 105 45.13 -88.16 -48.33
C ASP A 105 44.05 -87.35 -47.59
N ALA A 106 42.95 -87.04 -48.27
CA ALA A 106 41.85 -86.23 -47.74
C ALA A 106 41.21 -86.85 -46.48
N ALA A 107 41.44 -88.15 -46.25
CA ALA A 107 41.03 -88.85 -45.03
C ALA A 107 41.80 -88.38 -43.78
N CYS A 108 43.03 -87.87 -43.91
CA CYS A 108 43.85 -87.40 -42.79
C CYS A 108 43.41 -86.03 -42.23
N PHE A 109 42.59 -85.28 -42.97
CA PHE A 109 42.16 -83.92 -42.61
C PHE A 109 40.63 -83.74 -42.64
N SER A 110 39.83 -84.80 -42.72
CA SER A 110 38.36 -84.71 -42.76
C SER A 110 37.71 -84.02 -41.55
N HIS A 111 38.46 -83.89 -40.44
CA HIS A 111 38.05 -83.19 -39.21
C HIS A 111 38.45 -81.72 -39.17
N VAL A 112 39.35 -81.29 -40.07
CA VAL A 112 39.67 -79.87 -40.28
C VAL A 112 38.64 -79.37 -41.29
N ARG A 113 37.48 -78.96 -40.79
CA ARG A 113 36.60 -78.12 -41.61
C ARG A 113 37.37 -76.83 -41.85
N ASP A 114 37.73 -76.58 -43.09
CA ASP A 114 38.18 -75.26 -43.50
C ASP A 114 36.97 -74.34 -43.42
N HIS A 115 36.69 -73.87 -42.19
CA HIS A 115 35.61 -72.94 -41.89
C HIS A 115 35.69 -71.70 -42.77
N GLU A 116 36.89 -71.34 -43.24
CA GLU A 116 37.11 -70.29 -44.22
C GLU A 116 36.58 -70.62 -45.62
N GLU A 117 36.71 -71.87 -46.09
CA GLU A 117 36.17 -72.28 -47.40
C GLU A 117 34.65 -72.41 -47.34
N GLU A 118 34.11 -73.00 -46.27
CA GLU A 118 32.66 -73.05 -46.04
C GLU A 118 32.06 -71.63 -45.97
N ALA A 119 32.73 -70.70 -45.26
CA ALA A 119 32.30 -69.30 -45.19
C ALA A 119 32.35 -68.59 -46.56
N ARG A 120 33.38 -68.83 -47.38
CA ARG A 120 33.48 -68.26 -48.75
C ARG A 120 32.41 -68.80 -49.69
N LEU A 121 32.10 -70.10 -49.61
CA LEU A 121 31.03 -70.70 -50.41
C LEU A 121 29.65 -70.21 -49.99
N GLU A 122 29.42 -69.98 -48.69
CA GLU A 122 28.19 -69.37 -48.20
C GLU A 122 28.09 -67.91 -48.65
N GLU A 123 29.17 -67.14 -48.57
CA GLU A 123 29.22 -65.77 -49.08
C GLU A 123 28.92 -65.72 -50.59
N LEU A 124 29.45 -66.66 -51.37
CA LEU A 124 29.18 -66.77 -52.81
C LEU A 124 27.69 -67.06 -53.09
N ARG A 125 27.05 -67.94 -52.30
CA ARG A 125 25.62 -68.22 -52.40
C ARG A 125 24.78 -67.00 -52.05
N ASP A 126 25.17 -66.26 -51.02
CA ASP A 126 24.47 -65.05 -50.59
C ASP A 126 24.60 -63.91 -51.60
N VAL A 127 25.80 -63.67 -52.14
CA VAL A 127 26.02 -62.69 -53.22
C VAL A 127 25.25 -63.07 -54.48
N SER A 128 25.21 -64.36 -54.86
CA SER A 128 24.42 -64.84 -56.00
C SER A 128 22.91 -64.65 -55.80
N ARG A 129 22.41 -64.88 -54.58
CA ARG A 129 21.00 -64.66 -54.23
C ARG A 129 20.64 -63.18 -54.30
N ARG A 130 21.46 -62.32 -53.69
CA ARG A 130 21.30 -60.86 -53.73
C ARG A 130 21.37 -60.31 -55.15
N LEU A 131 22.25 -60.84 -56.00
CA LEU A 131 22.34 -60.42 -57.41
C LEU A 131 21.05 -60.76 -58.18
N LYS A 132 20.46 -61.93 -57.95
CA LYS A 132 19.18 -62.33 -58.55
C LYS A 132 18.01 -61.48 -58.03
N GLU A 133 18.01 -61.15 -56.74
CA GLU A 133 17.01 -60.28 -56.12
C GLU A 133 17.11 -58.84 -56.63
N GLN A 134 18.32 -58.28 -56.73
CA GLN A 134 18.57 -56.95 -57.31
C GLN A 134 18.20 -56.88 -58.79
N SER A 135 18.49 -57.92 -59.59
CA SER A 135 18.06 -58.00 -60.99
C SER A 135 16.54 -58.04 -61.13
N ARG A 136 15.83 -58.77 -60.26
CA ARG A 136 14.36 -58.76 -60.22
C ARG A 136 13.80 -57.41 -59.80
N LEU A 137 14.42 -56.76 -58.81
CA LEU A 137 14.05 -55.43 -58.34
C LEU A 137 14.25 -54.38 -59.42
N LEU A 138 15.36 -54.42 -60.16
CA LEU A 138 15.63 -53.56 -61.31
C LEU A 138 14.57 -53.75 -62.41
N CYS A 139 14.25 -54.99 -62.77
CA CYS A 139 13.20 -55.27 -63.76
C CYS A 139 11.83 -54.78 -63.29
N ARG A 140 11.53 -54.89 -61.99
CA ARG A 140 10.28 -54.39 -61.42
C ARG A 140 10.24 -52.86 -61.42
N GLN A 141 11.29 -52.19 -60.97
CA GLN A 141 11.35 -50.72 -60.97
C GLN A 141 11.34 -50.12 -62.39
N LEU A 142 12.01 -50.75 -63.37
CA LEU A 142 11.93 -50.31 -64.77
C LEU A 142 10.54 -50.54 -65.39
N LYS A 143 9.80 -51.54 -64.91
CA LYS A 143 8.45 -51.85 -65.38
C LYS A 143 7.36 -51.03 -64.68
N ASP A 144 7.57 -50.73 -63.41
CA ASP A 144 6.62 -50.06 -62.52
C ASP A 144 6.94 -48.55 -62.35
N ASN A 145 7.88 -47.98 -63.13
CA ASN A 145 8.18 -46.54 -63.06
C ASN A 145 7.00 -45.75 -63.65
N PRO A 146 6.18 -45.06 -62.82
CA PRO A 146 5.01 -44.35 -63.30
C PRO A 146 5.37 -43.25 -64.30
N ASN A 147 6.56 -42.65 -64.17
CA ASN A 147 7.05 -41.67 -65.13
C ASN A 147 7.30 -42.27 -66.51
N ASP A 148 7.72 -43.55 -66.60
CA ASP A 148 7.95 -44.17 -67.91
C ASP A 148 6.64 -44.50 -68.60
N ALA A 149 5.62 -44.98 -67.87
CA ALA A 149 4.30 -45.23 -68.44
C ALA A 149 3.63 -43.94 -68.95
N GLU A 150 3.71 -42.86 -68.19
CA GLU A 150 3.19 -41.54 -68.60
C GLU A 150 3.98 -40.96 -69.77
N ASN A 151 5.30 -41.07 -69.75
CA ASN A 151 6.15 -40.63 -70.87
C ASN A 151 5.88 -41.45 -72.14
N TRP A 152 5.70 -42.77 -72.02
CA TRP A 152 5.32 -43.64 -73.14
C TRP A 152 3.95 -43.27 -73.69
N GLN A 153 2.96 -43.06 -72.83
CA GLN A 153 1.63 -42.62 -73.23
C GLN A 153 1.68 -41.27 -73.97
N LYS A 154 2.50 -40.33 -73.47
CA LYS A 154 2.75 -39.04 -74.11
C LYS A 154 3.41 -39.19 -75.48
N ILE A 155 4.43 -40.04 -75.60
CA ILE A 155 5.10 -40.31 -76.88
C ILE A 155 4.10 -40.93 -77.88
N VAL A 156 3.24 -41.85 -77.42
CA VAL A 156 2.21 -42.47 -78.26
C VAL A 156 1.18 -41.44 -78.72
N SER A 157 0.71 -40.56 -77.82
CA SER A 157 -0.23 -39.50 -78.19
C SER A 157 0.38 -38.49 -79.16
N GLU A 158 1.61 -38.03 -78.91
CA GLU A 158 2.33 -37.10 -79.78
C GLU A 158 2.59 -37.70 -81.18
N ARG A 159 2.94 -39.00 -81.25
CA ARG A 159 3.08 -39.72 -82.53
C ARG A 159 1.76 -39.81 -83.28
N ALA A 160 0.66 -40.08 -82.58
CA ALA A 160 -0.67 -40.15 -83.20
C ALA A 160 -1.10 -38.77 -83.74
N GLU A 161 -0.92 -37.70 -82.96
CA GLU A 161 -1.20 -36.33 -83.37
C GLU A 161 -0.35 -35.90 -84.57
N LEU A 162 0.96 -36.20 -84.55
CA LEU A 162 1.85 -35.96 -85.68
C LEU A 162 1.39 -36.73 -86.93
N GLY A 163 1.00 -37.99 -86.77
CA GLY A 163 0.45 -38.81 -87.85
C GLY A 163 -0.80 -38.18 -88.48
N VAL A 164 -1.71 -37.66 -87.66
CA VAL A 164 -2.92 -36.95 -88.13
C VAL A 164 -2.58 -35.66 -88.88
N LEU A 165 -1.64 -34.87 -88.35
CA LEU A 165 -1.20 -33.62 -88.98
C LEU A 165 -0.54 -33.85 -90.34
N LEU A 166 0.40 -34.80 -90.43
CA LEU A 166 1.07 -35.13 -91.69
C LEU A 166 0.09 -35.73 -92.70
N SER A 167 -0.85 -36.58 -92.26
CA SER A 167 -1.91 -37.12 -93.13
C SER A 167 -2.89 -36.06 -93.64
N ALA A 168 -3.15 -35.01 -92.84
CA ALA A 168 -3.94 -33.87 -93.27
C ALA A 168 -3.21 -33.04 -94.34
N CYS A 169 -1.90 -32.80 -94.15
CA CYS A 169 -1.05 -32.10 -95.14
C CYS A 169 -0.97 -32.88 -96.46
N VAL A 170 -0.80 -34.20 -96.41
CA VAL A 170 -0.85 -35.06 -97.60
C VAL A 170 -2.18 -34.90 -98.35
N ARG A 171 -3.32 -34.95 -97.64
CA ARG A 171 -4.65 -34.75 -98.25
C ARG A 171 -4.82 -33.35 -98.86
N GLU A 172 -4.29 -32.32 -98.21
CA GLU A 172 -4.32 -30.93 -98.70
C GLU A 172 -3.51 -30.78 -100.00
N LEU A 173 -2.30 -31.34 -100.03
CA LEU A 173 -1.42 -31.36 -101.21
C LEU A 173 -2.01 -32.22 -102.35
N GLN A 174 -2.62 -33.37 -102.04
CA GLN A 174 -3.30 -34.22 -103.02
C GLN A 174 -4.53 -33.52 -103.61
N LYS A 175 -5.35 -32.88 -102.78
CA LYS A 175 -6.54 -32.13 -103.22
C LYS A 175 -6.16 -30.96 -104.13
N SER A 176 -5.13 -30.20 -103.78
CA SER A 176 -4.63 -29.12 -104.63
C SER A 176 -4.03 -29.64 -105.94
N SER A 177 -3.36 -30.80 -105.94
CA SER A 177 -2.89 -31.44 -107.18
C SER A 177 -4.04 -31.93 -108.08
N GLN A 178 -5.08 -32.57 -107.51
CA GLN A 178 -6.20 -33.14 -108.27
C GLN A 178 -7.12 -32.07 -108.87
N LEU A 179 -7.38 -30.98 -108.14
CA LEU A 179 -8.17 -29.84 -108.66
C LEU A 179 -7.46 -29.18 -109.86
N ASN A 180 -6.13 -29.18 -109.87
CA ASN A 180 -5.32 -28.63 -110.95
C ASN A 180 -5.26 -29.57 -112.19
N ASP A 181 -5.34 -30.90 -112.01
CA ASP A 181 -5.41 -31.85 -113.13
C ASP A 181 -6.72 -31.73 -113.93
N VAL A 182 -7.82 -31.30 -113.30
CA VAL A 182 -9.09 -31.01 -113.99
C VAL A 182 -9.04 -29.67 -114.74
N ALA A 183 -8.31 -28.68 -114.22
CA ALA A 183 -8.12 -27.37 -114.85
C ALA A 183 -7.19 -27.43 -116.08
N ASP A 184 -6.24 -28.37 -116.13
CA ASP A 184 -5.34 -28.59 -117.26
C ASP A 184 -6.06 -29.06 -118.55
N MET A 185 -7.26 -29.63 -118.45
CA MET A 185 -8.09 -29.91 -119.63
C MET A 185 -8.69 -28.65 -120.27
N ALA A 186 -8.73 -27.52 -119.55
CA ALA A 186 -9.37 -26.28 -120.00
C ALA A 186 -8.38 -25.14 -120.29
N SER A 187 -7.15 -25.16 -119.75
CA SER A 187 -6.17 -24.10 -120.01
C SER A 187 -4.74 -24.64 -120.17
N GLN A 188 -4.20 -24.58 -121.38
CA GLN A 188 -2.77 -24.77 -121.62
C GLN A 188 -1.99 -23.58 -121.03
N GLY A 189 -1.37 -23.77 -119.86
CA GLY A 189 -0.30 -22.87 -119.41
C GLY A 189 -0.31 -22.39 -117.95
N ALA A 190 -1.26 -22.80 -117.10
CA ALA A 190 -1.19 -22.49 -115.68
C ALA A 190 -0.29 -23.53 -114.97
N HIS A 191 0.87 -23.10 -114.48
CA HIS A 191 1.73 -23.96 -113.65
C HIS A 191 0.92 -24.48 -112.45
N GLN A 192 0.70 -25.79 -112.39
CA GLN A 192 0.04 -26.44 -111.27
C GLN A 192 0.87 -26.23 -109.98
N LEU A 193 0.31 -25.51 -109.01
CA LEU A 193 0.92 -25.28 -107.70
C LEU A 193 0.15 -26.08 -106.64
N GLY A 194 0.86 -26.90 -105.86
CA GLY A 194 0.30 -27.50 -104.65
C GLY A 194 0.23 -26.46 -103.54
N ASN A 195 -0.86 -26.43 -102.78
CA ASN A 195 -1.05 -25.50 -101.65
C ASN A 195 -1.04 -26.28 -100.32
N TYR A 196 -0.36 -25.75 -99.30
CA TYR A 196 -0.30 -26.28 -97.92
C TYR A 196 -0.58 -25.20 -96.85
N GLU A 197 -1.32 -24.16 -97.22
CA GLU A 197 -1.67 -23.01 -96.38
C GLU A 197 -2.33 -23.38 -95.05
N GLU A 198 -3.25 -24.35 -95.03
CA GLU A 198 -3.94 -24.76 -93.80
C GLU A 198 -2.97 -25.44 -92.83
N PHE A 199 -2.09 -26.31 -93.33
CA PHE A 199 -1.02 -26.91 -92.54
C PHE A 199 -0.06 -25.85 -91.98
N ALA A 200 0.41 -24.91 -92.81
CA ALA A 200 1.32 -23.86 -92.38
C ALA A 200 0.70 -22.95 -91.31
N LYS A 201 -0.59 -22.65 -91.43
CA LYS A 201 -1.34 -21.87 -90.44
C LYS A 201 -1.43 -22.61 -89.10
N LYS A 202 -1.77 -23.91 -89.10
CA LYS A 202 -1.85 -24.72 -87.88
C LYS A 202 -0.52 -24.81 -87.13
N VAL A 203 0.59 -24.98 -87.86
CA VAL A 203 1.94 -25.04 -87.24
C VAL A 203 2.28 -23.73 -86.54
N LEU A 204 1.95 -22.58 -87.16
CA LEU A 204 2.19 -21.28 -86.56
C LEU A 204 1.25 -20.99 -85.36
N GLU A 205 -0.01 -21.39 -85.44
CA GLU A 205 -0.96 -21.31 -84.32
C GLU A 205 -0.44 -22.12 -83.11
N GLU A 206 0.06 -23.34 -83.34
CA GLU A 206 0.67 -24.18 -82.31
C GLU A 206 1.95 -23.56 -81.73
N GLN A 207 2.79 -22.95 -82.57
CA GLN A 207 4.00 -22.26 -82.10
C GLN A 207 3.67 -21.06 -81.19
N VAL A 208 2.64 -20.29 -81.53
CA VAL A 208 2.15 -19.18 -80.69
C VAL A 208 1.56 -19.73 -79.39
N ALA A 209 0.79 -20.82 -79.44
CA ALA A 209 0.24 -21.47 -78.26
C ALA A 209 1.33 -21.98 -77.31
N SER A 210 2.40 -22.59 -77.86
CA SER A 210 3.57 -23.04 -77.09
C SER A 210 4.28 -21.88 -76.39
N GLN A 211 4.52 -20.77 -77.11
CA GLN A 211 5.13 -19.57 -76.50
C GLN A 211 4.26 -19.00 -75.38
N TRP A 212 2.94 -18.95 -75.59
CA TRP A 212 2.01 -18.49 -74.56
C TRP A 212 2.01 -19.41 -73.32
N ALA A 213 2.07 -20.72 -73.52
CA ALA A 213 2.19 -21.68 -72.43
C ALA A 213 3.50 -21.51 -71.64
N GLU A 214 4.63 -21.29 -72.33
CA GLU A 214 5.92 -21.01 -71.68
C GLU A 214 5.87 -19.72 -70.85
N GLU A 215 5.28 -18.65 -71.40
CA GLU A 215 5.09 -17.40 -70.67
C GLU A 215 4.17 -17.58 -69.45
N LEU A 216 3.13 -18.39 -69.58
CA LEU A 216 2.21 -18.68 -68.47
C LEU A 216 2.96 -19.41 -67.35
N VAL A 217 3.75 -20.43 -67.67
CA VAL A 217 4.60 -21.15 -66.70
C VAL A 217 5.62 -20.21 -66.07
N LYS A 218 6.21 -19.29 -66.84
CA LYS A 218 7.13 -18.28 -66.29
C LYS A 218 6.43 -17.35 -65.30
N ARG A 219 5.26 -16.80 -65.67
CA ARG A 219 4.46 -15.97 -64.76
C ARG A 219 4.04 -16.75 -63.52
N GLU A 220 3.67 -18.01 -63.65
CA GLU A 220 3.32 -18.87 -62.51
C GLU A 220 4.52 -19.11 -61.58
N LYS A 221 5.72 -19.30 -62.13
CA LYS A 221 6.95 -19.42 -61.33
C LYS A 221 7.25 -18.12 -60.58
N GLU A 222 7.12 -16.97 -61.24
CA GLU A 222 7.32 -15.65 -60.64
C GLU A 222 6.29 -15.38 -59.53
N THR A 223 5.01 -15.66 -59.75
CA THR A 223 3.97 -15.50 -58.72
C THR A 223 4.19 -16.45 -57.55
N ASN A 224 4.56 -17.71 -57.80
CA ASN A 224 4.89 -18.66 -56.75
C ASN A 224 6.11 -18.23 -55.92
N GLN A 225 7.12 -17.63 -56.55
CA GLN A 225 8.25 -17.05 -55.84
C GLN A 225 7.83 -15.86 -54.98
N ASN A 226 7.00 -14.95 -55.50
CA ASN A 226 6.47 -13.82 -54.74
C ASN A 226 5.62 -14.28 -53.55
N VAL A 227 4.78 -15.30 -53.72
CA VAL A 227 4.01 -15.89 -52.63
C VAL A 227 4.93 -16.48 -51.55
N LYS A 228 6.00 -17.18 -51.93
CA LYS A 228 6.99 -17.70 -50.98
C LYS A 228 7.73 -16.58 -50.23
N GLN A 229 8.09 -15.50 -50.93
CA GLN A 229 8.71 -14.32 -50.30
C GLN A 229 7.76 -13.68 -49.29
N LEU A 230 6.52 -13.39 -49.67
CA LEU A 230 5.50 -12.83 -48.78
C LEU A 230 5.20 -13.75 -47.58
N GLN A 231 5.15 -15.07 -47.79
CA GLN A 231 4.98 -16.02 -46.68
C GLN A 231 6.15 -15.96 -45.69
N ASN A 232 7.39 -15.77 -46.18
CA ASN A 232 8.56 -15.61 -45.32
C ASN A 232 8.55 -14.27 -44.60
N GLU A 233 8.20 -13.17 -45.26
CA GLU A 233 8.07 -11.85 -44.65
C GLU A 233 7.00 -11.86 -43.54
N VAL A 234 5.84 -12.46 -43.79
CA VAL A 234 4.78 -12.60 -42.78
C VAL A 234 5.26 -13.43 -41.58
N LYS A 235 6.03 -14.51 -41.80
CA LYS A 235 6.62 -15.30 -40.71
C LYS A 235 7.62 -14.47 -39.90
N GLN A 236 8.48 -13.70 -40.56
CA GLN A 236 9.45 -12.83 -39.89
C GLN A 236 8.75 -11.72 -39.10
N GLU A 237 7.74 -11.07 -39.67
CA GLU A 237 6.98 -10.02 -38.98
C GLU A 237 6.26 -10.56 -37.74
N ARG A 238 5.70 -11.78 -37.82
CA ARG A 238 5.10 -12.44 -36.65
C ARG A 238 6.13 -12.70 -35.55
N ALA A 239 7.31 -13.19 -35.90
CA ALA A 239 8.39 -13.44 -34.93
C ALA A 239 8.85 -12.13 -34.27
N LEU A 240 9.05 -11.06 -35.04
CA LEU A 240 9.42 -9.75 -34.50
C LEU A 240 8.35 -9.18 -33.56
N LYS A 241 7.07 -9.32 -33.92
CA LYS A 241 5.95 -8.90 -33.07
C LYS A 241 5.87 -9.73 -31.79
N GLU A 242 6.13 -11.03 -31.86
CA GLU A 242 6.17 -11.91 -30.69
C GLU A 242 7.29 -11.52 -29.72
N GLU A 243 8.50 -11.25 -30.24
CA GLU A 243 9.60 -10.71 -29.44
C GLU A 243 9.27 -9.35 -28.80
N GLU A 244 8.60 -8.45 -29.54
CA GLU A 244 8.17 -7.17 -29.01
C GLU A 244 7.12 -7.32 -27.90
N LEU A 245 6.14 -8.20 -28.08
CA LEU A 245 5.16 -8.53 -27.06
C LEU A 245 5.82 -9.13 -25.81
N GLU A 246 6.81 -10.00 -25.97
CA GLU A 246 7.56 -10.56 -24.85
C GLU A 246 8.32 -9.47 -24.07
N LYS A 247 8.96 -8.53 -24.77
CA LYS A 247 9.61 -7.36 -24.14
C LYS A 247 8.60 -6.51 -23.38
N ARG A 248 7.43 -6.21 -23.98
CA ARG A 248 6.36 -5.46 -23.31
C ARG A 248 5.81 -6.20 -22.09
N HIS A 249 5.65 -7.53 -22.16
CA HIS A 249 5.23 -8.34 -21.02
C HIS A 249 6.24 -8.31 -19.87
N LYS A 250 7.54 -8.35 -20.17
CA LYS A 250 8.62 -8.21 -19.17
C LYS A 250 8.54 -6.86 -18.45
N VAL A 251 8.42 -5.76 -19.21
CA VAL A 251 8.25 -4.41 -18.63
C VAL A 251 6.99 -4.31 -17.76
N ILE A 252 5.86 -4.88 -18.21
CA ILE A 252 4.63 -4.90 -17.40
C ILE A 252 4.83 -5.70 -16.10
N ALA A 253 5.57 -6.82 -16.14
CA ALA A 253 5.86 -7.60 -14.95
C ALA A 253 6.74 -6.81 -13.97
N GLU A 254 7.79 -6.15 -14.44
CA GLU A 254 8.66 -5.27 -13.66
C GLU A 254 7.85 -4.15 -12.99
N LEU A 255 7.06 -3.39 -13.76
CA LEU A 255 6.21 -2.32 -13.23
C LEU A 255 5.20 -2.83 -12.19
N LYS A 256 4.65 -4.05 -12.37
CA LYS A 256 3.78 -4.67 -11.35
C LYS A 256 4.54 -4.96 -10.06
N THR A 257 5.79 -5.40 -10.14
CA THR A 257 6.61 -5.64 -8.94
C THR A 257 6.97 -4.34 -8.24
N GLU A 258 7.38 -3.31 -8.97
CA GLU A 258 7.66 -1.97 -8.43
C GLU A 258 6.43 -1.38 -7.74
N LEU A 259 5.25 -1.50 -8.35
CA LEU A 259 4.00 -1.02 -7.78
C LEU A 259 3.64 -1.76 -6.49
N ARG A 260 3.92 -3.07 -6.38
CA ARG A 260 3.73 -3.82 -5.12
C ARG A 260 4.67 -3.32 -4.04
N VAL A 261 5.95 -3.12 -4.36
CA VAL A 261 6.96 -2.61 -3.41
C VAL A 261 6.58 -1.20 -2.93
N LEU A 262 6.18 -0.30 -3.85
CA LEU A 262 5.73 1.04 -3.49
C LEU A 262 4.47 1.01 -2.62
N LYS A 263 3.48 0.17 -2.94
CA LYS A 263 2.28 -0.01 -2.10
C LYS A 263 2.63 -0.51 -0.70
N GLN A 264 3.53 -1.49 -0.60
CA GLN A 264 4.01 -1.98 0.69
C GLN A 264 4.73 -0.87 1.46
N GLY A 265 5.63 -0.13 0.83
CA GLY A 265 6.33 0.99 1.47
C GLY A 265 5.40 2.13 1.91
N VAL A 266 4.32 2.41 1.16
CA VAL A 266 3.27 3.34 1.60
C VAL A 266 2.51 2.79 2.81
N LYS A 267 2.12 1.51 2.80
CA LYS A 267 1.44 0.87 3.93
C LYS A 267 2.28 0.92 5.20
N GLU A 268 3.55 0.55 5.12
CA GLU A 268 4.49 0.60 6.24
C GLU A 268 4.70 2.02 6.77
N ARG A 269 4.76 3.03 5.88
CA ARG A 269 4.81 4.44 6.31
C ARG A 269 3.54 4.88 7.01
N MET A 270 2.37 4.47 6.53
CA MET A 270 1.10 4.75 7.19
C MET A 270 1.00 4.09 8.57
N GLU A 271 1.45 2.83 8.71
CA GLU A 271 1.48 2.12 9.99
C GLU A 271 2.45 2.78 10.97
N ARG A 272 3.65 3.18 10.52
CA ARG A 272 4.59 3.96 11.33
C ARG A 272 3.99 5.29 11.79
N LEU A 273 3.38 6.05 10.89
CA LEU A 273 2.74 7.31 11.23
C LEU A 273 1.60 7.09 12.25
N ARG A 274 0.78 6.05 12.08
CA ARG A 274 -0.26 5.70 13.07
C ARG A 274 0.35 5.40 14.44
N ALA A 275 1.36 4.54 14.50
CA ALA A 275 2.04 4.21 15.74
C ALA A 275 2.67 5.44 16.42
N GLU A 276 3.30 6.34 15.65
CA GLU A 276 3.84 7.61 16.14
C GLU A 276 2.73 8.53 16.69
N THR A 277 1.62 8.66 15.97
CA THR A 277 0.48 9.46 16.45
C THR A 277 -0.17 8.86 17.70
N GLU A 278 -0.31 7.54 17.77
CA GLU A 278 -0.84 6.85 18.94
C GLU A 278 0.08 7.06 20.14
N ALA A 279 1.39 6.82 19.98
CA ALA A 279 2.39 7.06 21.02
C ALA A 279 2.41 8.53 21.49
N ALA A 280 2.32 9.49 20.57
CA ALA A 280 2.25 10.90 20.91
C ALA A 280 0.98 11.24 21.70
N THR A 281 -0.19 10.74 21.27
CA THR A 281 -1.44 10.97 22.00
C THR A 281 -1.43 10.31 23.38
N GLU A 282 -0.82 9.13 23.52
CA GLU A 282 -0.72 8.42 24.78
C GLU A 282 0.27 9.10 25.73
N ALA A 283 1.40 9.59 25.23
CA ALA A 283 2.34 10.42 25.98
C ALA A 283 1.70 11.72 26.46
N GLN A 284 0.93 12.40 25.60
CA GLN A 284 0.18 13.60 25.96
C GLN A 284 -0.86 13.31 27.04
N LYS A 285 -1.59 12.18 26.94
CA LYS A 285 -2.53 11.73 27.98
C LYS A 285 -1.82 11.47 29.31
N ARG A 286 -0.67 10.78 29.30
CA ARG A 286 0.13 10.54 30.51
C ARG A 286 0.56 11.86 31.16
N ALA A 287 1.11 12.79 30.38
CA ALA A 287 1.51 14.11 30.87
C ALA A 287 0.33 14.90 31.47
N ALA A 288 -0.84 14.86 30.81
CA ALA A 288 -2.05 15.52 31.33
C ALA A 288 -2.52 14.90 32.66
N LEU A 289 -2.48 13.56 32.78
CA LEU A 289 -2.82 12.84 34.01
C LEU A 289 -1.83 13.15 35.15
N ASP A 290 -0.54 13.29 34.85
CA ASP A 290 0.46 13.69 35.84
C ASP A 290 0.21 15.10 36.36
N VAL A 291 -0.10 16.05 35.48
CA VAL A 291 -0.49 17.42 35.87
C VAL A 291 -1.75 17.38 36.74
N GLN A 292 -2.76 16.60 36.33
CA GLN A 292 -3.99 16.44 37.11
C GLN A 292 -3.72 15.85 38.49
N ARG A 293 -2.81 14.87 38.61
CA ARG A 293 -2.41 14.30 39.90
C ARG A 293 -1.78 15.35 40.81
N VAL A 294 -0.82 16.12 40.30
CA VAL A 294 -0.15 17.19 41.07
C VAL A 294 -1.15 18.25 41.52
N LEU A 295 -2.08 18.66 40.65
CA LEU A 295 -3.13 19.61 41.00
C LEU A 295 -4.08 19.04 42.08
N ASN A 296 -4.47 17.78 41.98
CA ASN A 296 -5.30 17.11 42.98
C ASN A 296 -4.61 16.99 44.33
N ASP A 297 -3.30 16.66 44.35
CA ASP A 297 -2.54 16.59 45.60
C ASP A 297 -2.41 17.97 46.27
N ARG A 298 -2.20 19.03 45.46
CA ARG A 298 -2.21 20.41 45.94
C ARG A 298 -3.58 20.83 46.46
N LEU A 299 -4.65 20.45 45.77
CA LEU A 299 -6.02 20.73 46.19
C LEU A 299 -6.31 20.07 47.54
N ARG A 300 -6.00 18.77 47.70
CA ARG A 300 -6.12 18.06 48.98
C ARG A 300 -5.26 18.66 50.10
N HIS A 301 -4.09 19.20 49.77
CA HIS A 301 -3.26 19.90 50.74
C HIS A 301 -3.91 21.21 51.20
N LEU A 302 -4.42 22.00 50.26
CA LEU A 302 -5.14 23.24 50.55
C LEU A 302 -6.43 22.98 51.34
N GLU A 303 -7.20 21.95 51.01
CA GLU A 303 -8.38 21.54 51.78
C GLU A 303 -8.03 21.20 53.22
N ARG A 304 -6.92 20.46 53.45
CA ARG A 304 -6.43 20.18 54.81
C ARG A 304 -6.00 21.45 55.55
N MET A 305 -5.36 22.40 54.86
CA MET A 305 -4.97 23.68 55.46
C MET A 305 -6.20 24.48 55.89
N VAL A 306 -7.20 24.61 55.00
CA VAL A 306 -8.46 25.29 55.31
C VAL A 306 -9.14 24.62 56.51
N HIS A 307 -9.24 23.29 56.52
CA HIS A 307 -9.84 22.58 57.65
C HIS A 307 -9.08 22.82 58.97
N ASN A 308 -7.74 22.82 58.93
CA ASN A 308 -6.93 23.13 60.11
C ASN A 308 -7.13 24.58 60.58
N GLU A 309 -7.23 25.54 59.66
CA GLU A 309 -7.52 26.95 59.99
C GLU A 309 -8.93 27.11 60.58
N GLU A 310 -9.93 26.42 60.02
CA GLU A 310 -11.29 26.36 60.58
C GLU A 310 -11.29 25.77 62.00
N ALA A 311 -10.54 24.70 62.24
CA ALA A 311 -10.40 24.11 63.56
C ALA A 311 -9.72 25.07 64.56
N VAL A 312 -8.58 25.66 64.19
CA VAL A 312 -7.86 26.63 65.04
C VAL A 312 -8.71 27.87 65.32
N THR A 313 -9.44 28.38 64.33
CA THR A 313 -10.33 29.52 64.54
C THR A 313 -11.53 29.16 65.42
N SER A 314 -12.07 27.94 65.31
CA SER A 314 -13.09 27.42 66.22
C SER A 314 -12.56 27.32 67.65
N ASP A 315 -11.37 26.76 67.85
CA ASP A 315 -10.73 26.64 69.17
C ASP A 315 -10.43 28.01 69.78
N MET A 316 -9.96 28.97 68.96
CA MET A 316 -9.72 30.34 69.39
C MET A 316 -11.02 31.04 69.79
N LYS A 317 -12.12 30.85 69.03
CA LYS A 317 -13.44 31.37 69.41
C LYS A 317 -13.89 30.77 70.75
N ALA A 318 -13.81 29.45 70.91
CA ALA A 318 -14.16 28.79 72.16
C ALA A 318 -13.31 29.29 73.35
N HIS A 319 -12.01 29.52 73.14
CA HIS A 319 -11.14 30.10 74.16
C HIS A 319 -11.54 31.52 74.54
N ILE A 320 -11.85 32.37 73.55
CA ILE A 320 -12.32 33.74 73.79
C ILE A 320 -13.66 33.73 74.53
N GLU A 321 -14.60 32.88 74.12
CA GLU A 321 -15.90 32.72 74.78
C GLU A 321 -15.73 32.27 76.25
N HIS A 322 -14.87 31.29 76.51
CA HIS A 322 -14.56 30.86 77.88
C HIS A 322 -13.90 31.98 78.69
N LYS A 323 -12.97 32.74 78.11
CA LYS A 323 -12.32 33.87 78.80
C LYS A 323 -13.29 35.01 79.07
N LEU A 324 -14.22 35.27 78.14
CA LEU A 324 -15.28 36.24 78.34
C LEU A 324 -16.19 35.79 79.50
N HIS A 325 -16.54 34.51 79.54
CA HIS A 325 -17.30 33.94 80.64
C HIS A 325 -16.58 34.05 81.99
N ASP A 326 -15.29 33.70 82.05
CA ASP A 326 -14.46 33.88 83.26
C ASP A 326 -14.48 35.34 83.74
N ILE A 327 -14.32 36.30 82.82
CA ILE A 327 -14.36 37.74 83.12
C ILE A 327 -15.75 38.17 83.59
N ASP A 328 -16.82 37.66 82.98
CA ASP A 328 -18.20 37.95 83.39
C ASP A 328 -18.48 37.40 84.79
N GLU A 329 -17.99 36.20 85.12
CA GLU A 329 -18.07 35.62 86.47
C GLU A 329 -17.28 36.44 87.50
N GLU A 330 -16.04 36.81 87.19
CA GLU A 330 -15.22 37.68 88.04
C GLU A 330 -15.88 39.05 88.26
N THR A 331 -16.46 39.61 87.18
CA THR A 331 -17.20 40.86 87.23
C THR A 331 -18.44 40.71 88.10
N ALA A 332 -19.20 39.61 87.96
CA ALA A 332 -20.36 39.32 88.81
C ALA A 332 -19.97 39.23 90.29
N VAL A 333 -18.91 38.48 90.62
CA VAL A 333 -18.39 38.37 92.00
C VAL A 333 -17.94 39.74 92.53
N TRP A 334 -17.26 40.55 91.72
CA TRP A 334 -16.80 41.86 92.12
C TRP A 334 -17.97 42.84 92.33
N THR A 335 -18.96 42.84 91.43
CA THR A 335 -20.18 43.63 91.61
C THR A 335 -20.97 43.20 92.84
N GLU A 336 -21.07 41.90 93.14
CA GLU A 336 -21.70 41.40 94.36
C GLU A 336 -20.94 41.89 95.61
N LYS A 337 -19.62 41.73 95.66
CA LYS A 337 -18.79 42.23 96.78
C LYS A 337 -18.90 43.74 96.95
N ASN A 338 -18.91 44.50 95.85
CA ASN A 338 -19.03 45.95 95.91
C ASN A 338 -20.42 46.38 96.35
N THR A 339 -21.49 45.74 95.86
CA THR A 339 -22.85 46.02 96.31
C THR A 339 -23.06 45.63 97.78
N GLU A 340 -22.46 44.53 98.24
CA GLU A 340 -22.42 44.13 99.65
C GLU A 340 -21.67 45.16 100.52
N ALA A 341 -20.49 45.60 100.08
CA ALA A 341 -19.72 46.64 100.78
C ALA A 341 -20.47 47.98 100.82
N GLN A 342 -21.14 48.34 99.73
CA GLN A 342 -21.99 49.52 99.65
C GLN A 342 -23.17 49.41 100.64
N ARG A 343 -23.86 48.26 100.68
CA ARG A 343 -24.91 47.98 101.67
C ARG A 343 -24.40 48.08 103.11
N ARG A 344 -23.18 47.59 103.41
CA ARG A 344 -22.54 47.74 104.73
C ARG A 344 -22.25 49.20 105.06
N MET A 345 -21.70 49.96 104.13
CA MET A 345 -21.48 51.39 104.34
C MET A 345 -22.79 52.15 104.55
N ASP A 346 -23.83 51.83 103.78
CA ASP A 346 -25.12 52.51 103.89
C ASP A 346 -25.85 52.14 105.19
N THR A 347 -25.72 50.90 105.67
CA THR A 347 -26.20 50.49 107.00
C THR A 347 -25.40 51.15 108.12
N ASP A 348 -24.08 51.24 108.04
CA ASP A 348 -23.24 51.97 109.01
C ASP A 348 -23.57 53.47 109.04
N LYS A 349 -23.78 54.08 107.86
CA LYS A 349 -24.25 55.48 107.76
C LYS A 349 -25.60 55.64 108.44
N HIS A 350 -26.53 54.70 108.22
CA HIS A 350 -27.84 54.71 108.87
C HIS A 350 -27.71 54.58 110.40
N ASN A 351 -26.89 53.65 110.89
CA ASN A 351 -26.64 53.45 112.32
C ASN A 351 -25.99 54.69 112.97
N LYS A 352 -24.93 55.26 112.38
CA LYS A 352 -24.32 56.50 112.87
C LYS A 352 -25.29 57.68 112.82
N GLN A 353 -26.16 57.72 111.82
CA GLN A 353 -27.21 58.73 111.74
C GLN A 353 -28.24 58.56 112.86
N GLN A 354 -28.60 57.32 113.20
CA GLN A 354 -29.47 56.99 114.32
C GLN A 354 -28.80 57.36 115.66
N GLU A 355 -27.54 56.99 115.89
CA GLU A 355 -26.78 57.38 117.08
C GLU A 355 -26.70 58.91 117.22
N ARG A 356 -26.45 59.63 116.12
CA ARG A 356 -26.44 61.10 116.10
C ARG A 356 -27.80 61.65 116.51
N ASN A 357 -28.90 61.04 116.04
CA ASN A 357 -30.25 61.45 116.43
C ASN A 357 -30.53 61.16 117.91
N GLU A 358 -30.08 60.01 118.44
CA GLU A 358 -30.21 59.65 119.86
C GLU A 358 -29.40 60.58 120.77
N LEU A 359 -28.16 60.91 120.38
CA LEU A 359 -27.33 61.89 121.10
C LEU A 359 -27.93 63.30 121.03
N ALA A 360 -28.48 63.70 119.88
CA ALA A 360 -29.21 64.96 119.76
C ALA A 360 -30.44 65.00 120.67
N ALA A 361 -31.19 63.89 120.78
CA ALA A 361 -32.32 63.77 121.71
C ALA A 361 -31.86 63.89 123.18
N ARG A 362 -30.79 63.19 123.58
CA ARG A 362 -30.21 63.30 124.94
C ARG A 362 -29.68 64.70 125.25
N LEU A 363 -29.08 65.38 124.26
CA LEU A 363 -28.61 66.75 124.44
C LEU A 363 -29.79 67.71 124.62
N SER A 364 -30.85 67.56 123.82
CA SER A 364 -32.09 68.32 123.98
C SER A 364 -32.71 68.11 125.35
N GLU A 365 -32.75 66.86 125.85
CA GLU A 365 -33.25 66.54 127.19
C GLU A 365 -32.42 67.22 128.30
N LYS A 366 -31.08 67.19 128.20
CA LYS A 366 -30.20 67.89 129.14
C LYS A 366 -30.31 69.41 129.07
N LEU A 367 -30.50 69.98 127.88
CA LEU A 367 -30.74 71.42 127.72
C LEU A 367 -32.06 71.83 128.35
N ASN A 368 -33.14 71.07 128.12
CA ASN A 368 -34.43 71.29 128.76
C ASN A 368 -34.33 71.19 130.30
N ALA A 369 -33.58 70.21 130.82
CA ALA A 369 -33.32 70.08 132.26
C ALA A 369 -32.54 71.28 132.82
N ARG A 370 -31.54 71.78 132.09
CA ARG A 370 -30.75 72.96 132.48
C ARG A 370 -31.58 74.24 132.43
N GLU A 371 -32.47 74.39 131.46
CA GLU A 371 -33.42 75.50 131.41
C GLU A 371 -34.39 75.46 132.61
N ALA A 372 -34.87 74.26 132.99
CA ALA A 372 -35.69 74.07 134.19
C ALA A 372 -34.92 74.41 135.49
N GLU A 373 -33.65 74.04 135.59
CA GLU A 373 -32.78 74.41 136.72
C GLU A 373 -32.53 75.94 136.79
N GLN A 374 -32.27 76.59 135.64
CA GLN A 374 -32.08 78.05 135.60
C GLN A 374 -33.36 78.80 135.98
N TYR A 375 -34.54 78.28 135.61
CA TYR A 375 -35.82 78.83 136.06
C TYR A 375 -35.97 78.74 137.59
N ASN A 376 -35.63 77.59 138.19
CA ASN A 376 -35.69 77.38 139.64
C ASN A 376 -34.64 78.20 140.41
N GLN A 377 -33.46 78.42 139.85
CA GLN A 377 -32.41 79.24 140.45
C GLN A 377 -32.82 80.73 140.49
N LYS A 378 -33.39 81.26 139.41
CA LYS A 378 -33.92 82.63 139.37
C LYS A 378 -35.05 82.85 140.40
N ALA A 379 -35.88 81.83 140.66
CA ALA A 379 -36.90 81.90 141.71
C ALA A 379 -36.31 81.98 143.13
N ARG A 380 -35.17 81.31 143.40
CA ARG A 380 -34.48 81.35 144.70
C ARG A 380 -33.71 82.66 144.92
N ASP A 381 -33.08 83.19 143.89
CA ASP A 381 -32.31 84.44 143.99
C ASP A 381 -33.22 85.67 144.17
N SER A 382 -34.44 85.65 143.61
CA SER A 382 -35.51 86.61 143.91
C SER A 382 -35.87 86.64 145.40
N ASP A 383 -36.01 85.47 146.01
CA ASP A 383 -36.43 85.32 147.41
C ASP A 383 -35.31 85.75 148.39
N HIS A 384 -34.05 85.53 148.01
CA HIS A 384 -32.88 85.96 148.78
C HIS A 384 -32.64 87.48 148.71
N ALA A 385 -32.94 88.12 147.58
CA ALA A 385 -32.85 89.57 147.42
C ALA A 385 -33.87 90.33 148.28
N HIS A 386 -35.07 89.77 148.48
CA HIS A 386 -36.11 90.41 149.29
C HIS A 386 -35.77 90.42 150.79
N LYS A 387 -35.12 89.36 151.30
CA LYS A 387 -34.66 89.27 152.71
C LYS A 387 -33.47 90.16 153.03
N LYS A 388 -32.57 90.42 152.07
CA LYS A 388 -31.39 91.29 152.28
C LYS A 388 -31.79 92.77 152.43
N LYS A 389 -32.75 93.24 151.64
CA LYS A 389 -33.25 94.63 151.69
C LYS A 389 -33.87 95.00 153.05
N MET A 390 -34.59 94.07 153.68
CA MET A 390 -35.20 94.28 155.02
C MET A 390 -34.17 94.38 156.15
N ARG A 391 -32.94 93.87 155.96
CA ARG A 391 -31.88 93.90 156.97
C ARG A 391 -31.09 95.22 156.93
N ASP A 392 -30.85 95.76 155.74
CA ASP A 392 -30.07 96.98 155.53
C ASP A 392 -30.84 98.25 156.01
N ASP A 393 -32.17 98.28 155.90
CA ASP A 393 -33.00 99.40 156.38
C ASP A 393 -33.04 99.50 157.93
N SER A 394 -32.86 98.38 158.64
CA SER A 394 -32.80 98.34 160.11
C SER A 394 -31.45 98.81 160.68
N GLU A 395 -30.35 98.63 159.94
CA GLU A 395 -29.00 99.09 160.34
C GLU A 395 -28.82 100.60 160.14
N HIS A 396 -29.48 101.19 159.13
CA HIS A 396 -29.38 102.62 158.84
C HIS A 396 -30.04 103.50 159.95
N LEU A 397 -31.14 103.02 160.57
CA LEU A 397 -31.86 103.72 161.64
C LEU A 397 -31.12 103.70 163.00
N ALA A 398 -30.22 102.72 163.20
CA ALA A 398 -29.41 102.59 164.41
C ALA A 398 -28.19 103.55 164.39
N ASN A 399 -27.59 103.76 163.21
CA ASN A 399 -26.40 104.61 163.05
C ASN A 399 -26.67 106.12 163.15
N GLU A 400 -27.90 106.59 162.87
CA GLU A 400 -28.27 108.00 163.05
C GLU A 400 -28.39 108.40 164.54
N LYS A 401 -28.81 107.47 165.40
CA LYS A 401 -28.94 107.70 166.86
C LYS A 401 -27.57 107.83 167.55
N TYR A 402 -26.53 107.15 167.07
CA TYR A 402 -25.15 107.28 167.57
C TYR A 402 -24.45 108.57 167.09
N ARG A 403 -24.84 109.14 165.94
CA ARG A 403 -24.28 110.40 165.42
C ARG A 403 -24.72 111.66 166.20
N GLY A 404 -25.88 111.61 166.87
CA GLY A 404 -26.39 112.68 167.73
C GLY A 404 -25.70 112.77 169.10
N ALA A 405 -25.35 111.63 169.71
CA ALA A 405 -24.69 111.56 171.02
C ALA A 405 -23.25 112.10 170.99
N THR A 406 -22.51 111.88 169.90
CA THR A 406 -21.10 112.30 169.76
C THR A 406 -20.94 113.81 169.55
N LYS A 407 -21.93 114.50 168.97
CA LYS A 407 -21.95 115.96 168.81
C LYS A 407 -22.24 116.69 170.13
N LEU A 408 -23.05 116.10 171.02
CA LEU A 408 -23.32 116.65 172.35
C LEU A 408 -22.11 116.53 173.31
N GLN A 409 -21.34 115.43 173.18
CA GLN A 409 -20.15 115.18 174.00
C GLN A 409 -18.95 116.08 173.65
N ALA A 410 -18.83 116.49 172.38
CA ALA A 410 -17.80 117.43 171.92
C ALA A 410 -18.08 118.88 172.38
N ALA A 411 -19.35 119.30 172.44
CA ALA A 411 -19.74 120.64 172.91
C ALA A 411 -19.47 120.84 174.42
N ILE A 412 -19.67 119.80 175.23
CA ILE A 412 -19.43 119.83 176.69
C ILE A 412 -17.92 119.83 177.02
N LYS A 413 -17.10 119.04 176.30
CA LYS A 413 -15.63 119.07 176.46
C LYS A 413 -15.01 120.41 176.06
N GLY A 414 -15.59 121.10 175.08
CA GLY A 414 -15.21 122.46 174.68
C GLY A 414 -15.63 123.57 175.67
N PHE A 415 -16.56 123.31 176.58
CA PHE A 415 -16.97 124.25 177.62
C PHE A 415 -16.06 124.16 178.85
N PHE A 416 -15.74 122.95 179.33
CA PHE A 416 -14.85 122.75 180.48
C PHE A 416 -13.39 123.13 180.23
N THR A 417 -12.88 122.97 179.00
CA THR A 417 -11.51 123.40 178.65
C THR A 417 -11.36 124.93 178.57
N ARG A 418 -12.42 125.67 178.21
CA ARG A 418 -12.43 127.15 178.25
C ARG A 418 -12.62 127.71 179.66
N ALA A 419 -13.31 126.99 180.54
CA ALA A 419 -13.44 127.37 181.96
C ALA A 419 -12.16 127.13 182.78
N ALA A 420 -11.36 126.10 182.46
CA ALA A 420 -10.14 125.76 183.20
C ALA A 420 -8.91 126.63 182.85
N LEU A 421 -8.87 127.25 181.66
CA LEU A 421 -7.74 128.11 181.27
C LEU A 421 -7.86 129.57 181.77
N VAL A 422 -9.02 129.99 182.26
CA VAL A 422 -9.20 131.30 182.92
C VAL A 422 -8.73 131.27 184.38
N THR A 423 -8.75 130.10 185.04
CA THR A 423 -8.41 129.95 186.47
C THR A 423 -6.95 129.55 186.73
N LEU A 424 -6.21 129.05 185.73
CA LEU A 424 -4.78 128.73 185.85
C LEU A 424 -3.82 129.88 185.48
N LYS A 425 -4.30 131.13 185.39
CA LYS A 425 -3.47 132.34 185.20
C LYS A 425 -3.22 133.16 186.47
N LYS A 426 -3.70 132.73 187.64
CA LYS A 426 -3.51 133.47 188.91
C LYS A 426 -3.28 132.55 190.11
N LYS A 427 -2.12 131.89 190.17
CA LYS A 427 -1.25 131.76 191.36
C LYS A 427 0.03 130.92 191.08
N PHE A 428 0.77 131.31 190.05
CA PHE A 428 2.23 131.26 190.06
C PHE A 428 2.73 132.67 189.75
N GLY A 429 3.04 133.42 190.82
CA GLY A 429 3.90 134.58 190.76
C GLY A 429 5.36 134.17 191.02
N LYS A 430 6.29 134.93 190.43
CA LYS A 430 7.65 135.28 190.92
C LYS A 430 8.42 134.15 191.65
N LYS A 431 9.60 133.68 191.22
CA LYS A 431 10.81 134.44 190.86
C LYS A 431 11.93 133.46 190.42
N LYS A 432 12.73 133.92 189.44
CA LYS A 432 14.20 133.76 189.20
C LYS A 432 14.77 132.34 189.10
N LYS A 433 15.68 132.02 188.18
CA LYS A 433 16.71 132.83 187.50
C LYS A 433 16.50 132.93 186.01
#